data_AF-A0A357MZ62-F1
#
_entry.id   AF-A0A357MZ62-F1
#
_cell.length_a   1.000
_cell.length_b   1.000
_cell.length_c   1.000
_cell.angle_alpha   90.00
_cell.angle_beta   90.00
_cell.angle_gamma   90.00
#
_symmetry.space_group_name_H-M   'P 1'
#
loop_
_entity.id
_entity.type
_entity.pdbx_description
1 polymer ?
#
loop_
_entity_poly.entity_id
_entity_poly.type
_entity_poly.pdbx_seq_one_letter_code
_entity_poly.pdbx_strand_id
1 'polypeptide(L)'
;MISLGRPFSRLASVLALLLAFAPLCMAASAFDIGLDGKSPYPEHSRDQILELERNSDGRMLHRDELDAFKAVLVEQGWPTYRTSGPALIDAAGKLLERSGLDFEFQKYMLRVLDQQVGDDIRPAIYARLADRIHASHDSSQLYGTLQQRLDDVSTVDPPVASLGSLLFFRDFYGLPSLEDELASGGIDYEATLSQPPATYTRPDIRTLLGELIQPDQSLRTALSAARSKGDSAKVELLQEEIAASDREGLRRIKQVFEDVGFPTRDMVGIDGVSTAFLLVQHADEDPAFQKRALELAAPLMTSRGMSRRQYAMLADRVSLAAGEPQRYGTQMTLQNGKYVLQPTSDIEGLDRRRLQMALGPYQAMLDSANAERP
;
A
#
# COMPACT_ATOMS: atom_id res chain seq x y z
N MET A 1 -24.91 -17.84 -9.80
CA MET A 1 -23.62 -17.10 -9.79
C MET A 1 -23.29 -16.83 -8.34
N ILE A 2 -22.27 -17.50 -7.80
CA ILE A 2 -21.87 -17.40 -6.40
C ILE A 2 -21.25 -16.01 -6.21
N SER A 3 -21.80 -15.23 -5.28
CA SER A 3 -21.20 -13.99 -4.81
C SER A 3 -19.92 -14.34 -4.05
N LEU A 4 -18.80 -14.34 -4.76
CA LEU A 4 -17.47 -14.33 -4.16
C LEU A 4 -17.26 -12.92 -3.61
N GLY A 5 -17.55 -12.72 -2.32
CA GLY A 5 -17.06 -11.54 -1.60
C GLY A 5 -15.55 -11.44 -1.85
N ARG A 6 -15.08 -10.27 -2.29
CA ARG A 6 -13.65 -10.07 -2.58
C ARG A 6 -12.88 -10.17 -1.27
N PRO A 7 -11.82 -10.99 -1.19
CA PRO A 7 -11.08 -11.09 0.05
C PRO A 7 -10.26 -9.82 0.37
N PHE A 8 -9.96 -8.98 -0.63
CA PHE A 8 -9.21 -7.73 -0.44
C PHE A 8 -10.08 -6.48 -0.17
N SER A 9 -11.39 -6.50 -0.45
CA SER A 9 -12.23 -5.29 -0.51
C SER A 9 -12.51 -4.59 0.83
N ARG A 10 -12.13 -5.23 1.93
CA ARG A 10 -12.25 -4.70 3.30
C ARG A 10 -10.94 -4.70 4.09
N LEU A 11 -9.81 -5.00 3.44
CA LEU A 11 -8.51 -4.91 4.11
C LEU A 11 -8.18 -3.44 4.40
N ALA A 12 -7.44 -3.19 5.48
CA ALA A 12 -6.58 -2.02 5.53
C ALA A 12 -5.70 -2.06 4.27
N SER A 13 -5.59 -0.93 3.54
CA SER A 13 -4.85 -0.87 2.28
C SER A 13 -3.48 -1.54 2.44
N VAL A 14 -3.04 -2.33 1.45
CA VAL A 14 -1.76 -3.05 1.48
C VAL A 14 -0.60 -2.07 1.78
N LEU A 15 -0.75 -0.83 1.34
CA LEU A 15 0.13 0.28 1.66
C LEU A 15 0.20 0.63 3.15
N ALA A 16 -0.95 0.70 3.84
CA ALA A 16 -1.01 0.92 5.29
C ALA A 16 -0.37 -0.22 6.08
N LEU A 17 -0.40 -1.43 5.53
CA LEU A 17 0.20 -2.63 6.12
C LEU A 17 1.72 -2.71 5.92
N LEU A 18 2.26 -2.11 4.85
CA LEU A 18 3.69 -2.14 4.50
C LEU A 18 4.49 -0.92 4.99
N LEU A 19 3.81 0.20 5.26
CA LEU A 19 4.44 1.43 5.74
C LEU A 19 4.60 1.51 7.26
N ALA A 20 3.91 0.66 8.00
CA ALA A 20 3.79 0.80 9.45
C ALA A 20 4.58 -0.30 10.19
N PHE A 21 5.57 0.11 10.99
CA PHE A 21 6.24 -0.75 11.98
C PHE A 21 5.43 -0.88 13.29
N ALA A 22 4.22 -0.31 13.32
CA ALA A 22 3.17 -0.58 14.28
C ALA A 22 1.84 -0.53 13.52
N PRO A 23 0.87 -1.43 13.76
CA PRO A 23 -0.44 -1.31 13.15
C PRO A 23 -1.00 0.05 13.56
N LEU A 24 -1.15 0.96 12.58
CA LEU A 24 -1.96 2.14 12.75
C LEU A 24 -3.26 1.65 13.38
N CYS A 25 -3.55 2.14 14.58
CA CYS A 25 -4.88 2.03 15.16
C CYS A 25 -5.81 2.62 14.11
N MET A 26 -6.44 1.77 13.29
CA MET A 26 -7.49 2.20 12.40
C MET A 26 -8.64 2.60 13.31
N ALA A 27 -8.69 3.87 13.67
CA ALA A 27 -9.94 4.47 14.10
C ALA A 27 -10.99 4.07 13.06
N ALA A 28 -12.17 3.63 13.51
CA ALA A 28 -13.28 3.34 12.62
C ALA A 28 -13.38 4.49 11.61
N SER A 29 -13.23 4.15 10.32
CA SER A 29 -13.30 5.13 9.25
C SER A 29 -14.59 5.92 9.39
N ALA A 30 -14.51 7.25 9.39
CA ALA A 30 -15.68 8.12 9.46
C ALA A 30 -16.60 8.00 8.23
N PHE A 31 -16.14 7.36 7.15
CA PHE A 31 -16.79 7.42 5.86
C PHE A 31 -17.40 6.07 5.40
N ASP A 32 -16.98 4.91 5.92
CA ASP A 32 -17.48 3.56 5.52
C ASP A 32 -17.72 3.38 4.00
N ILE A 33 -16.75 3.78 3.16
CA ILE A 33 -16.80 3.62 1.69
C ILE A 33 -15.83 2.51 1.29
N GLY A 34 -16.35 1.49 0.61
CA GLY A 34 -15.57 0.37 0.08
C GLY A 34 -15.58 0.29 -1.44
N LEU A 35 -15.01 -0.81 -1.95
CA LEU A 35 -15.08 -1.20 -3.37
C LEU A 35 -16.32 -2.08 -3.67
N ASP A 36 -17.07 -2.48 -2.65
CA ASP A 36 -18.19 -3.44 -2.71
C ASP A 36 -19.52 -2.80 -3.15
N GLY A 37 -19.45 -1.93 -4.16
CA GLY A 37 -20.62 -1.29 -4.74
C GLY A 37 -21.60 -2.23 -5.42
N LYS A 38 -22.85 -1.79 -5.59
CA LYS A 38 -23.84 -2.50 -6.41
C LYS A 38 -23.29 -2.69 -7.83
N SER A 39 -23.49 -3.87 -8.40
CA SER A 39 -23.12 -4.21 -9.78
C SER A 39 -24.37 -4.68 -10.54
N PRO A 40 -24.77 -4.00 -11.62
CA PRO A 40 -24.19 -2.75 -12.14
C PRO A 40 -24.42 -1.56 -11.19
N TYR A 41 -23.57 -0.54 -11.29
CA TYR A 41 -23.73 0.72 -10.58
C TYR A 41 -25.06 1.35 -11.01
N PRO A 42 -25.96 1.75 -10.09
CA PRO A 42 -27.29 2.24 -10.45
C PRO A 42 -27.24 3.44 -11.40
N GLU A 43 -28.10 3.45 -12.42
CA GLU A 43 -28.12 4.50 -13.47
C GLU A 43 -28.24 5.90 -12.88
N HIS A 44 -29.16 6.09 -11.92
CA HIS A 44 -29.33 7.38 -11.25
C HIS A 44 -28.05 7.88 -10.55
N SER A 45 -27.36 7.00 -9.82
CA SER A 45 -26.11 7.34 -9.14
C SER A 45 -24.97 7.61 -10.12
N ARG A 46 -24.93 6.87 -11.23
CA ARG A 46 -23.98 7.10 -12.33
C ARG A 46 -24.21 8.48 -12.96
N ASP A 47 -25.45 8.81 -13.29
CA ASP A 47 -25.80 10.10 -13.90
C ASP A 47 -25.48 11.25 -12.95
N GLN A 48 -25.72 11.08 -11.64
CA GLN A 48 -25.37 12.07 -10.63
C GLN A 48 -23.86 12.36 -10.59
N ILE A 49 -22.99 11.35 -10.61
CA ILE A 49 -21.53 11.56 -10.66
C ILE A 49 -21.12 12.27 -11.95
N LEU A 50 -21.66 11.84 -13.10
CA LEU A 50 -21.31 12.43 -14.40
C LEU A 50 -21.81 13.87 -14.54
N GLU A 51 -22.97 14.18 -13.99
CA GLU A 51 -23.52 15.54 -13.95
C GLU A 51 -22.70 16.44 -13.02
N LEU A 52 -22.36 15.96 -11.82
CA LEU A 52 -21.49 16.68 -10.88
C LEU A 52 -20.13 16.98 -11.51
N GLU A 53 -19.50 16.02 -12.20
CA GLU A 53 -18.20 16.22 -12.85
C GLU A 53 -18.26 17.31 -13.93
N ARG A 54 -19.32 17.30 -14.75
CA ARG A 54 -19.55 18.27 -15.82
C ARG A 54 -19.82 19.68 -15.28
N ASN A 55 -20.67 19.79 -14.24
CA ASN A 55 -21.12 21.07 -13.70
C ASN A 55 -20.07 21.75 -12.80
N SER A 56 -19.08 20.99 -12.33
CA SER A 56 -17.97 21.46 -11.50
C SER A 56 -16.64 21.59 -12.25
N ASP A 57 -16.66 21.52 -13.59
CA ASP A 57 -15.43 21.51 -14.36
C ASP A 57 -14.52 22.73 -14.09
N GLY A 58 -13.23 22.46 -13.91
CA GLY A 58 -12.21 23.48 -13.64
C GLY A 58 -12.26 24.16 -12.26
N ARG A 59 -13.13 23.74 -11.33
CA ARG A 59 -13.22 24.34 -9.99
C ARG A 59 -13.35 23.33 -8.85
N MET A 60 -13.10 23.79 -7.63
CA MET A 60 -13.39 23.02 -6.42
C MET A 60 -14.90 22.81 -6.27
N LEU A 61 -15.28 21.67 -5.69
CA LEU A 61 -16.68 21.38 -5.35
C LEU A 61 -17.18 22.34 -4.26
N HIS A 62 -18.41 22.81 -4.42
CA HIS A 62 -19.14 23.46 -3.34
C HIS A 62 -19.55 22.43 -2.27
N ARG A 63 -19.96 22.91 -1.08
CA ARG A 63 -20.24 22.03 0.07
C ARG A 63 -21.34 21.02 -0.26
N ASP A 64 -22.42 21.47 -0.87
CA ASP A 64 -23.56 20.66 -1.31
C ASP A 64 -23.17 19.64 -2.39
N GLU A 65 -22.33 20.03 -3.36
CA GLU A 65 -21.81 19.12 -4.39
C GLU A 65 -20.90 18.04 -3.79
N LEU A 66 -20.04 18.41 -2.84
CA LEU A 66 -19.18 17.47 -2.12
C LEU A 66 -20.01 16.49 -1.28
N ASP A 67 -21.02 16.99 -0.56
CA ASP A 67 -21.90 16.16 0.25
C ASP A 67 -22.72 15.19 -0.62
N ALA A 68 -23.17 15.65 -1.80
CA ALA A 68 -23.82 14.80 -2.80
C ALA A 68 -22.88 13.71 -3.34
N PHE A 69 -21.63 14.07 -3.69
CA PHE A 69 -20.64 13.10 -4.14
C PHE A 69 -20.34 12.04 -3.08
N LYS A 70 -20.13 12.45 -1.82
CA LYS A 70 -19.93 11.55 -0.69
C LYS A 70 -21.14 10.64 -0.47
N ALA A 71 -22.36 11.15 -0.54
CA ALA A 71 -23.57 10.35 -0.36
C ALA A 71 -23.66 9.22 -1.39
N VAL A 72 -23.32 9.49 -2.65
CA VAL A 72 -23.24 8.45 -3.69
C VAL A 72 -22.20 7.39 -3.33
N LEU A 73 -21.00 7.80 -2.93
CA LEU A 73 -19.94 6.87 -2.58
C LEU A 73 -20.24 6.04 -1.31
N VAL A 74 -20.92 6.62 -0.33
CA VAL A 74 -21.36 5.90 0.87
C VAL A 74 -22.38 4.82 0.50
N GLU A 75 -23.32 5.11 -0.40
CA GLU A 75 -24.34 4.14 -0.79
C GLU A 75 -23.82 3.09 -1.78
N GLN A 76 -22.97 3.50 -2.73
CA GLN A 76 -22.60 2.67 -3.88
C GLN A 76 -21.13 2.26 -3.91
N GLY A 77 -20.31 2.70 -2.96
CA GLY A 77 -18.86 2.51 -3.02
C GLY A 77 -18.19 3.27 -4.16
N TRP A 78 -16.87 3.10 -4.25
CA TRP A 78 -16.08 3.64 -5.36
C TRP A 78 -16.40 2.92 -6.68
N PRO A 79 -16.55 3.64 -7.81
CA PRO A 79 -16.73 3.01 -9.11
C PRO A 79 -15.50 2.19 -9.52
N THR A 80 -15.73 1.00 -10.04
CA THR A 80 -14.70 0.12 -10.62
C THR A 80 -15.07 -0.19 -12.07
N TYR A 81 -14.14 -0.78 -12.81
CA TYR A 81 -14.36 -1.18 -14.19
C TYR A 81 -15.52 -2.17 -14.27
N ARG A 82 -15.61 -3.10 -13.31
CA ARG A 82 -16.68 -4.11 -13.23
C ARG A 82 -18.03 -3.49 -12.88
N THR A 83 -18.08 -2.55 -11.95
CA THR A 83 -19.37 -2.00 -11.50
C THR A 83 -19.93 -0.99 -12.49
N SER A 84 -19.07 -0.20 -13.13
CA SER A 84 -19.48 1.04 -13.81
C SER A 84 -18.72 1.43 -15.08
N GLY A 85 -17.64 0.71 -15.40
CA GLY A 85 -16.77 1.02 -16.53
C GLY A 85 -15.84 2.23 -16.30
N PRO A 86 -14.90 2.47 -17.25
CA PRO A 86 -13.79 3.40 -17.06
C PRO A 86 -14.24 4.86 -16.91
N ALA A 87 -15.28 5.28 -17.65
CA ALA A 87 -15.76 6.66 -17.62
C ALA A 87 -16.21 7.12 -16.22
N LEU A 88 -16.78 6.23 -15.40
CA LEU A 88 -17.21 6.60 -14.05
C LEU A 88 -16.03 6.68 -13.07
N ILE A 89 -15.01 5.83 -13.25
CA ILE A 89 -13.75 5.89 -12.49
C ILE A 89 -13.06 7.23 -12.75
N ASP A 90 -12.96 7.63 -14.03
CA ASP A 90 -12.31 8.89 -14.41
C ASP A 90 -13.07 10.11 -13.89
N ALA A 91 -14.41 10.10 -13.98
CA ALA A 91 -15.24 11.16 -13.43
C ALA A 91 -15.10 11.28 -11.91
N ALA A 92 -15.17 10.15 -11.19
CA ALA A 92 -14.98 10.12 -9.75
C ALA A 92 -13.56 10.54 -9.32
N GLY A 93 -12.53 10.19 -10.09
CA GLY A 93 -11.15 10.64 -9.88
C GLY A 93 -11.01 12.17 -9.92
N LYS A 94 -11.63 12.82 -10.92
CA LYS A 94 -11.65 14.29 -11.02
C LYS A 94 -12.43 14.93 -9.88
N LEU A 95 -13.59 14.37 -9.51
CA LEU A 95 -14.38 14.87 -8.37
C LEU A 95 -13.62 14.72 -7.06
N LEU A 96 -12.91 13.60 -6.86
CA LEU A 96 -12.05 13.38 -5.71
C LEU A 96 -10.95 14.44 -5.64
N GLU A 97 -10.29 14.76 -6.76
CA GLU A 97 -9.30 15.83 -6.81
C GLU A 97 -9.91 17.19 -6.41
N ARG A 98 -11.14 17.48 -6.88
CA ARG A 98 -11.88 18.73 -6.60
C ARG A 98 -12.53 18.77 -5.21
N SER A 99 -12.41 17.71 -4.41
CA SER A 99 -12.99 17.61 -3.06
C SER A 99 -12.17 18.32 -1.98
N GLY A 100 -11.44 19.39 -2.32
CA GLY A 100 -10.51 20.11 -1.43
C GLY A 100 -11.14 20.78 -0.20
N LEU A 101 -12.47 20.78 -0.06
CA LEU A 101 -13.14 21.19 1.17
C LEU A 101 -13.05 20.16 2.31
N ASP A 102 -12.54 18.95 2.04
CA ASP A 102 -12.35 17.88 3.04
C ASP A 102 -11.14 17.00 2.71
N PHE A 103 -9.98 17.35 3.27
CA PHE A 103 -8.73 16.61 3.05
C PHE A 103 -8.74 15.21 3.68
N GLU A 104 -9.42 15.02 4.81
CA GLU A 104 -9.50 13.70 5.46
C GLU A 104 -10.29 12.71 4.61
N PHE A 105 -11.38 13.18 3.98
CA PHE A 105 -12.10 12.42 2.98
C PHE A 105 -11.19 12.08 1.79
N GLN A 106 -10.43 13.04 1.26
CA GLN A 106 -9.52 12.78 0.14
C GLN A 106 -8.45 11.73 0.48
N LYS A 107 -7.80 11.83 1.65
CA LYS A 107 -6.85 10.83 2.16
C LYS A 107 -7.50 9.48 2.39
N TYR A 108 -8.74 9.45 2.86
CA TYR A 108 -9.49 8.21 3.00
C TYR A 108 -9.72 7.55 1.65
N MET A 109 -10.19 8.30 0.65
CA MET A 109 -10.41 7.76 -0.68
C MET A 109 -9.12 7.32 -1.36
N LEU A 110 -8.00 8.04 -1.22
CA LEU A 110 -6.70 7.57 -1.73
C LEU A 110 -6.32 6.18 -1.18
N ARG A 111 -6.69 5.85 0.06
CA ARG A 111 -6.51 4.50 0.65
C ARG A 111 -7.49 3.46 0.08
N VAL A 112 -8.69 3.87 -0.30
CA VAL A 112 -9.64 2.99 -1.00
C VAL A 112 -9.14 2.71 -2.42
N LEU A 113 -8.70 3.74 -3.15
CA LEU A 113 -8.19 3.63 -4.53
C LEU A 113 -6.91 2.81 -4.62
N ASP A 114 -6.03 2.87 -3.62
CA ASP A 114 -4.79 2.06 -3.57
C ASP A 114 -5.05 0.58 -3.85
N GLN A 115 -6.16 0.03 -3.33
CA GLN A 115 -6.56 -1.36 -3.52
C GLN A 115 -6.88 -1.73 -4.97
N GLN A 116 -7.06 -0.75 -5.87
CA GLN A 116 -7.30 -0.96 -7.29
C GLN A 116 -6.13 -0.50 -8.18
N VAL A 117 -5.04 -0.01 -7.59
CA VAL A 117 -3.85 0.38 -8.34
C VAL A 117 -3.20 -0.85 -8.98
N GLY A 118 -3.06 -0.80 -10.31
CA GLY A 118 -2.62 -1.93 -11.12
C GLY A 118 -3.74 -2.89 -11.54
N ASP A 119 -4.93 -2.79 -10.93
CA ASP A 119 -6.12 -3.56 -11.30
C ASP A 119 -6.89 -2.80 -12.39
N ASP A 120 -7.61 -1.75 -12.01
CA ASP A 120 -8.32 -0.85 -12.93
C ASP A 120 -7.95 0.63 -12.75
N ILE A 121 -6.99 0.93 -11.87
CA ILE A 121 -6.39 2.26 -11.67
C ILE A 121 -4.93 2.26 -12.11
N ARG A 122 -4.53 3.25 -12.91
CA ARG A 122 -3.15 3.41 -13.37
C ARG A 122 -2.23 3.90 -12.24
N PRO A 123 -1.11 3.21 -11.96
CA PRO A 123 -0.22 3.61 -10.85
C PRO A 123 0.35 5.03 -10.98
N ALA A 124 0.79 5.43 -12.18
CA ALA A 124 1.34 6.77 -12.40
C ALA A 124 0.28 7.88 -12.22
N ILE A 125 -0.97 7.61 -12.59
CA ILE A 125 -2.05 8.60 -12.49
C ILE A 125 -2.58 8.66 -11.06
N TYR A 126 -2.62 7.53 -10.34
CA TYR A 126 -2.87 7.51 -8.91
C TYR A 126 -1.82 8.32 -8.12
N ALA A 127 -0.53 8.11 -8.41
CA ALA A 127 0.57 8.86 -7.80
C ALA A 127 0.41 10.37 -8.04
N ARG A 128 0.08 10.75 -9.29
CA ARG A 128 -0.17 12.16 -9.65
C ARG A 128 -1.40 12.74 -8.97
N LEU A 129 -2.50 11.98 -8.88
CA LEU A 129 -3.70 12.40 -8.15
C LEU A 129 -3.38 12.65 -6.67
N ALA A 130 -2.65 11.73 -6.04
CA ALA A 130 -2.22 11.88 -4.65
C ALA A 130 -1.35 13.12 -4.47
N ASP A 131 -0.35 13.35 -5.33
CA ASP A 131 0.50 14.53 -5.24
C ASP A 131 -0.27 15.84 -5.44
N ARG A 132 -1.24 15.90 -6.37
CA ARG A 132 -2.09 17.09 -6.56
C ARG A 132 -2.95 17.39 -5.34
N ILE A 133 -3.53 16.34 -4.74
CA ILE A 133 -4.30 16.46 -3.51
C ILE A 133 -3.39 16.99 -2.38
N HIS A 134 -2.25 16.36 -2.12
CA HIS A 134 -1.32 16.80 -1.08
C HIS A 134 -0.79 18.22 -1.31
N ALA A 135 -0.46 18.57 -2.56
CA ALA A 135 0.02 19.89 -2.93
C ALA A 135 -1.01 20.99 -2.65
N SER A 136 -2.31 20.69 -2.83
CA SER A 136 -3.38 21.65 -2.59
C SER A 136 -3.63 21.97 -1.10
N HIS A 137 -3.13 21.15 -0.18
CA HIS A 137 -3.36 21.30 1.27
C HIS A 137 -2.10 21.70 2.03
N ASP A 138 -1.03 20.93 1.86
CA ASP A 138 0.15 21.01 2.73
C ASP A 138 1.41 21.48 1.99
N SER A 139 1.28 21.93 0.73
CA SER A 139 2.41 22.33 -0.12
C SER A 139 3.53 21.28 -0.13
N SER A 140 3.15 20.01 -0.21
CA SER A 140 4.06 18.87 -0.30
C SER A 140 3.52 17.80 -1.25
N GLN A 141 4.37 16.87 -1.64
CA GLN A 141 3.97 15.72 -2.46
C GLN A 141 4.62 14.41 -1.95
N LEU A 142 4.06 13.27 -2.31
CA LEU A 142 4.49 11.96 -1.84
C LEU A 142 5.34 11.21 -2.89
N TYR A 143 5.00 11.37 -4.17
CA TYR A 143 5.54 10.57 -5.28
C TYR A 143 6.49 11.33 -6.20
N GLY A 144 6.54 12.66 -6.11
CA GLY A 144 7.45 13.49 -6.93
C GLY A 144 6.97 13.66 -8.38
N THR A 145 5.67 13.53 -8.64
CA THR A 145 5.07 13.61 -9.98
C THR A 145 4.80 15.04 -10.43
N LEU A 146 4.76 16.00 -9.50
CA LEU A 146 4.61 17.42 -9.80
C LEU A 146 5.99 18.03 -9.97
N GLN A 147 6.33 18.29 -11.23
CA GLN A 147 7.65 18.76 -11.63
C GLN A 147 7.56 20.16 -12.19
N GLN A 148 8.62 20.93 -11.96
CA GLN A 148 8.85 22.21 -12.60
C GLN A 148 10.19 22.18 -13.31
N ARG A 149 10.29 22.93 -14.41
CA ARG A 149 11.55 23.17 -15.10
C ARG A 149 12.01 24.57 -14.75
N LEU A 150 13.14 24.64 -14.03
CA LEU A 150 13.84 25.89 -13.76
C LEU A 150 15.09 25.90 -14.63
N ASP A 151 15.10 26.78 -15.64
CA ASP A 151 16.09 26.77 -16.72
C ASP A 151 16.16 25.40 -17.44
N ASP A 152 17.30 24.71 -17.37
CA ASP A 152 17.53 23.36 -17.92
C ASP A 152 17.47 22.24 -16.86
N VAL A 153 17.12 22.57 -15.61
CA VAL A 153 17.04 21.61 -14.50
C VAL A 153 15.58 21.29 -14.21
N SER A 154 15.19 20.03 -14.42
CA SER A 154 13.92 19.51 -13.93
C SER A 154 14.04 19.23 -12.42
N THR A 155 13.10 19.76 -11.63
CA THR A 155 12.98 19.50 -10.19
C THR A 155 11.52 19.24 -9.83
N VAL A 156 11.27 18.87 -8.58
CA VAL A 156 9.92 18.70 -8.02
C VAL A 156 9.44 19.98 -7.33
N ASP A 157 8.19 20.35 -7.53
CA ASP A 157 7.52 21.45 -6.84
C ASP A 157 6.03 21.16 -6.70
N PRO A 158 5.47 21.13 -5.48
CA PRO A 158 6.10 21.37 -4.16
C PRO A 158 7.18 20.34 -3.75
N PRO A 159 7.93 20.52 -2.65
CA PRO A 159 8.90 19.52 -2.19
C PRO A 159 8.23 18.18 -1.79
N VAL A 160 8.99 17.10 -1.87
CA VAL A 160 8.55 15.78 -1.38
C VAL A 160 8.52 15.76 0.15
N ALA A 161 7.46 15.20 0.74
CA ALA A 161 7.25 15.18 2.19
C ALA A 161 8.29 14.35 2.95
N SER A 162 8.77 13.26 2.33
CA SER A 162 9.76 12.37 2.93
C SER A 162 10.51 11.59 1.85
N LEU A 163 11.84 11.60 1.91
CA LEU A 163 12.68 10.78 1.03
C LEU A 163 12.34 9.30 1.15
N GLY A 164 12.11 8.79 2.38
CA GLY A 164 11.78 7.39 2.59
C GLY A 164 10.44 6.98 1.99
N SER A 165 9.45 7.88 2.02
CA SER A 165 8.13 7.66 1.41
C SER A 165 8.22 7.70 -0.11
N LEU A 166 8.89 8.72 -0.66
CA LEU A 166 9.15 8.85 -2.09
C LEU A 166 9.77 7.57 -2.67
N LEU A 167 10.87 7.11 -2.07
CA LEU A 167 11.60 5.93 -2.52
C LEU A 167 10.71 4.68 -2.50
N PHE A 168 10.01 4.44 -1.39
CA PHE A 168 9.15 3.28 -1.26
C PHE A 168 8.01 3.30 -2.26
N PHE A 169 7.26 4.38 -2.36
CA PHE A 169 6.07 4.44 -3.19
C PHE A 169 6.39 4.26 -4.67
N ARG A 170 7.43 4.93 -5.15
CA ARG A 170 7.83 4.79 -6.55
C ARG A 170 8.27 3.37 -6.86
N ASP A 171 9.07 2.76 -6.00
CA ASP A 171 9.50 1.37 -6.14
C ASP A 171 8.32 0.38 -6.05
N PHE A 172 7.43 0.56 -5.07
CA PHE A 172 6.28 -0.30 -4.81
C PHE A 172 5.32 -0.33 -6.01
N TYR A 173 4.98 0.81 -6.57
CA TYR A 173 4.10 0.90 -7.75
C TYR A 173 4.82 0.68 -9.09
N GLY A 174 6.13 0.42 -9.07
CA GLY A 174 6.92 0.20 -10.28
C GLY A 174 7.15 1.46 -11.12
N LEU A 175 7.03 2.64 -10.53
CA LEU A 175 7.39 3.91 -11.16
C LEU A 175 8.92 3.99 -11.32
N PRO A 176 9.45 4.71 -12.33
CA PRO A 176 10.90 5.01 -12.43
C PRO A 176 11.45 5.61 -11.14
N SER A 177 12.78 5.65 -10.94
CA SER A 177 13.29 6.49 -9.86
C SER A 177 12.98 7.97 -10.16
N LEU A 178 12.95 8.85 -9.15
CA LEU A 178 12.73 10.28 -9.43
C LEU A 178 13.86 10.84 -10.30
N GLU A 179 15.10 10.40 -10.07
CA GLU A 179 16.26 10.76 -10.87
C GLU A 179 16.10 10.35 -12.34
N ASP A 180 15.72 9.09 -12.60
CA ASP A 180 15.48 8.60 -13.96
C ASP A 180 14.39 9.41 -14.68
N GLU A 181 13.29 9.71 -13.96
CA GLU A 181 12.17 10.46 -14.53
C GLU A 181 12.55 11.92 -14.85
N LEU A 182 13.27 12.60 -13.95
CA LEU A 182 13.74 13.96 -14.19
C LEU A 182 14.75 14.00 -15.35
N ALA A 183 15.63 13.00 -15.44
CA ALA A 183 16.62 12.86 -16.50
C ALA A 183 15.98 12.57 -17.87
N SER A 184 14.85 11.88 -17.93
CA SER A 184 14.11 11.63 -19.18
C SER A 184 13.24 12.81 -19.63
N GLY A 185 13.23 13.92 -18.88
CA GLY A 185 12.38 15.09 -19.16
C GLY A 185 10.95 14.97 -18.65
N GLY A 186 10.69 14.06 -17.71
CA GLY A 186 9.37 13.78 -17.12
C GLY A 186 8.63 12.63 -17.82
N ILE A 187 7.52 12.20 -17.22
CA ILE A 187 6.52 11.31 -17.85
C ILE A 187 5.44 12.19 -18.48
N ASP A 188 5.07 11.92 -19.73
CA ASP A 188 3.81 12.40 -20.29
C ASP A 188 2.67 11.57 -19.65
N TYR A 189 2.13 12.10 -18.55
CA TYR A 189 1.10 11.40 -17.79
C TYR A 189 -0.17 11.31 -18.63
N GLU A 190 -0.64 10.08 -18.86
CA GLU A 190 -1.96 9.87 -19.45
C GLU A 190 -3.06 10.64 -18.69
N ALA A 191 -4.12 11.06 -19.39
CA ALA A 191 -5.15 11.91 -18.80
C ALA A 191 -6.14 11.15 -17.89
N THR A 192 -6.24 9.82 -18.04
CA THR A 192 -7.30 9.00 -17.40
C THR A 192 -6.75 8.20 -16.23
N LEU A 193 -7.48 8.21 -15.11
CA LEU A 193 -7.18 7.40 -13.93
C LEU A 193 -7.38 5.91 -14.24
N SER A 194 -8.39 5.60 -15.04
CA SER A 194 -8.79 4.24 -15.38
C SER A 194 -7.83 3.55 -16.36
N GLN A 195 -7.73 2.23 -16.24
CA GLN A 195 -7.12 1.33 -17.23
C GLN A 195 -8.07 0.14 -17.50
N PRO A 196 -7.85 -0.62 -18.60
CA PRO A 196 -8.48 -1.92 -18.76
C PRO A 196 -8.23 -2.80 -17.51
N PRO A 197 -9.21 -3.61 -17.08
CA PRO A 197 -9.09 -4.38 -15.87
C PRO A 197 -7.98 -5.43 -16.04
N ALA A 198 -7.14 -5.54 -15.02
CA ALA A 198 -6.10 -6.57 -14.99
C ALA A 198 -6.71 -7.97 -15.13
N THR A 199 -6.02 -8.81 -15.90
CA THR A 199 -6.33 -10.24 -16.00
C THR A 199 -5.18 -11.00 -15.36
N TYR A 200 -5.49 -11.73 -14.28
CA TYR A 200 -4.49 -12.52 -13.59
C TYR A 200 -4.44 -13.95 -14.11
N THR A 201 -3.22 -14.48 -14.22
CA THR A 201 -3.01 -15.86 -14.69
C THR A 201 -3.30 -16.90 -13.61
N ARG A 202 -3.34 -16.51 -12.32
CA ARG A 202 -3.65 -17.39 -11.17
C ARG A 202 -4.71 -16.76 -10.23
N PRO A 203 -5.96 -16.58 -10.69
CA PRO A 203 -7.02 -16.00 -9.87
C PRO A 203 -7.34 -16.85 -8.64
N ASP A 204 -7.10 -18.17 -8.69
CA ASP A 204 -7.23 -19.10 -7.56
C ASP A 204 -6.25 -18.77 -6.43
N ILE A 205 -4.98 -18.52 -6.76
CA ILE A 205 -3.96 -18.11 -5.79
C ILE A 205 -4.29 -16.71 -5.25
N ARG A 206 -4.70 -15.77 -6.12
CA ARG A 206 -5.12 -14.43 -5.68
C ARG A 206 -6.23 -14.51 -4.62
N THR A 207 -7.27 -15.32 -4.87
CA THR A 207 -8.35 -15.52 -3.89
C THR A 207 -7.84 -16.09 -2.58
N LEU A 208 -7.03 -17.16 -2.64
CA LEU A 208 -6.44 -17.77 -1.44
C LEU A 208 -5.62 -16.76 -0.63
N LEU A 209 -4.73 -15.99 -1.27
CA LEU A 209 -3.90 -15.01 -0.60
C LEU A 209 -4.76 -13.99 0.15
N GLY A 210 -5.81 -13.49 -0.50
CA GLY A 210 -6.75 -12.59 0.14
C GLY A 210 -7.43 -13.20 1.38
N GLU A 211 -7.85 -14.47 1.30
CA GLU A 211 -8.48 -15.15 2.43
C GLU A 211 -7.55 -15.29 3.63
N LEU A 212 -6.24 -15.43 3.39
CA LEU A 212 -5.22 -15.58 4.43
C LEU A 212 -4.83 -14.25 5.08
N ILE A 213 -4.76 -13.16 4.32
CA ILE A 213 -4.27 -11.88 4.84
C ILE A 213 -5.26 -11.15 5.75
N GLN A 214 -6.57 -11.37 5.54
CA GLN A 214 -7.63 -10.78 6.35
C GLN A 214 -7.50 -11.12 7.86
N PRO A 215 -7.53 -12.40 8.26
CA PRO A 215 -7.35 -12.76 9.66
C PRO A 215 -5.95 -12.39 10.17
N ASP A 216 -4.90 -12.60 9.37
CA ASP A 216 -3.50 -12.28 9.73
C ASP A 216 -3.34 -10.82 10.17
N GLN A 217 -3.91 -9.87 9.42
CA GLN A 217 -3.76 -8.44 9.69
C GLN A 217 -4.79 -7.92 10.70
N SER A 218 -5.99 -8.50 10.74
CA SER A 218 -7.00 -8.17 11.76
C SER A 218 -6.49 -8.48 13.16
N LEU A 219 -5.88 -9.66 13.36
CA LEU A 219 -5.30 -10.06 14.64
C LEU A 219 -4.14 -9.16 15.07
N ARG A 220 -3.24 -8.81 14.14
CA ARG A 220 -2.12 -7.88 14.41
C ARG A 220 -2.60 -6.48 14.75
N THR A 221 -3.63 -5.99 14.08
CA THR A 221 -4.27 -4.70 14.38
C THR A 221 -4.88 -4.71 15.77
N ALA A 222 -5.62 -5.79 16.12
CA ALA A 222 -6.15 -5.97 17.47
C ALA A 222 -5.04 -6.05 18.52
N LEU A 223 -3.91 -6.69 18.21
CA LEU A 223 -2.76 -6.81 19.11
C LEU A 223 -2.14 -5.44 19.39
N SER A 224 -1.96 -4.62 18.35
CA SER A 224 -1.50 -3.23 18.52
C SER A 224 -2.42 -2.44 19.42
N ALA A 225 -3.74 -2.48 19.15
CA ALA A 225 -4.72 -1.78 19.96
C ALA A 225 -4.74 -2.26 21.42
N ALA A 226 -4.54 -3.56 21.66
CA ALA A 226 -4.44 -4.12 23.01
C ALA A 226 -3.17 -3.65 23.73
N ARG A 227 -2.02 -3.64 23.04
CA ARG A 227 -0.75 -3.09 23.56
C ARG A 227 -0.88 -1.62 23.93
N SER A 228 -1.51 -0.82 23.07
CA SER A 228 -1.70 0.60 23.33
C SER A 228 -2.61 0.90 24.52
N LYS A 229 -3.48 -0.05 24.88
CA LYS A 229 -4.35 0.03 26.06
C LYS A 229 -3.74 -0.60 27.31
N GLY A 230 -2.55 -1.21 27.22
CA GLY A 230 -1.93 -1.95 28.32
C GLY A 230 -2.71 -3.20 28.74
N ASP A 231 -3.54 -3.77 27.86
CA ASP A 231 -4.38 -4.94 28.16
C ASP A 231 -3.57 -6.24 28.01
N SER A 232 -2.82 -6.61 29.04
CA SER A 232 -1.88 -7.73 29.00
C SER A 232 -2.56 -9.08 28.73
N ALA A 233 -3.74 -9.32 29.31
CA ALA A 233 -4.48 -10.56 29.10
C ALA A 233 -4.94 -10.70 27.65
N LYS A 234 -5.43 -9.61 27.03
CA LYS A 234 -5.79 -9.61 25.62
C LYS A 234 -4.57 -9.73 24.71
N VAL A 235 -3.42 -9.17 25.09
CA VAL A 235 -2.16 -9.32 24.34
C VAL A 235 -1.74 -10.79 24.28
N GLU A 236 -1.76 -11.51 25.39
CA GLU A 236 -1.39 -12.94 25.44
C GLU A 236 -2.31 -13.79 24.55
N LEU A 237 -3.63 -13.61 24.67
CA LEU A 237 -4.61 -14.32 23.83
C LEU A 237 -4.40 -14.04 22.33
N LEU A 238 -4.22 -12.77 21.95
CA LEU A 238 -4.00 -12.41 20.54
C LEU A 238 -2.67 -12.94 20.00
N GLN A 239 -1.64 -13.09 20.82
CA GLN A 239 -0.38 -13.70 20.41
C GLN A 239 -0.55 -15.19 20.08
N GLU A 240 -1.35 -15.92 20.84
CA GLU A 240 -1.68 -17.32 20.55
C GLU A 240 -2.50 -17.47 19.27
N GLU A 241 -3.49 -16.59 19.07
CA GLU A 241 -4.31 -16.55 17.85
C GLU A 241 -3.46 -16.21 16.61
N ILE A 242 -2.52 -15.26 16.73
CA ILE A 242 -1.56 -14.93 15.66
C ILE A 242 -0.69 -16.14 15.34
N ALA A 243 -0.13 -16.82 16.35
CA ALA A 243 0.69 -18.00 16.10
C ALA A 243 -0.08 -19.12 15.38
N ALA A 244 -1.37 -19.32 15.73
CA ALA A 244 -2.23 -20.26 15.01
C ALA A 244 -2.50 -19.83 13.57
N SER A 245 -2.77 -18.54 13.35
CA SER A 245 -2.94 -17.95 12.02
C SER A 245 -1.67 -18.08 11.17
N ASP A 246 -0.50 -17.82 11.75
CA ASP A 246 0.80 -17.90 11.06
C ASP A 246 1.12 -19.34 10.65
N ARG A 247 0.79 -20.35 11.49
CA ARG A 247 0.93 -21.77 11.12
C ARG A 247 0.05 -22.19 9.96
N GLU A 248 -1.21 -21.75 9.95
CA GLU A 248 -2.10 -22.03 8.82
C GLU A 248 -1.64 -21.28 7.56
N GLY A 249 -1.25 -20.02 7.69
CA GLY A 249 -0.65 -19.22 6.63
C GLY A 249 0.58 -19.90 6.03
N LEU A 250 1.50 -20.37 6.87
CA LEU A 250 2.71 -21.11 6.47
C LEU A 250 2.36 -22.40 5.71
N ARG A 251 1.39 -23.17 6.21
CA ARG A 251 0.95 -24.41 5.56
C ARG A 251 0.40 -24.14 4.16
N ARG A 252 -0.40 -23.09 3.99
CA ARG A 252 -1.04 -22.73 2.72
C ARG A 252 -0.07 -22.08 1.74
N ILE A 253 0.79 -21.17 2.20
CA ILE A 253 1.75 -20.48 1.34
C ILE A 253 2.81 -21.45 0.79
N LYS A 254 3.19 -22.49 1.54
CA LYS A 254 4.07 -23.55 1.02
C LYS A 254 3.48 -24.25 -0.20
N GLN A 255 2.17 -24.54 -0.21
CA GLN A 255 1.50 -25.16 -1.35
C GLN A 255 1.53 -24.25 -2.59
N VAL A 256 1.38 -22.94 -2.39
CA VAL A 256 1.55 -21.95 -3.46
C VAL A 256 2.98 -21.97 -4.00
N PHE A 257 3.99 -22.01 -3.11
CA PHE A 257 5.40 -22.03 -3.51
C PHE A 257 5.83 -23.34 -4.19
N GLU A 258 5.20 -24.47 -3.87
CA GLU A 258 5.38 -25.74 -4.56
C GLU A 258 4.82 -25.71 -6.00
N ASP A 259 3.73 -24.97 -6.21
CA ASP A 259 3.05 -24.84 -7.50
C ASP A 259 3.75 -23.81 -8.41
N VAL A 260 3.92 -22.57 -7.95
CA VAL A 260 4.39 -21.44 -8.78
C VAL A 260 5.68 -20.78 -8.32
N GLY A 261 6.30 -21.26 -7.24
CA GLY A 261 7.37 -20.52 -6.58
C GLY A 261 6.84 -19.25 -5.92
N PHE A 262 7.61 -18.15 -5.97
CA PHE A 262 7.11 -16.86 -5.49
C PHE A 262 6.11 -16.29 -6.49
N PRO A 263 4.83 -16.05 -6.12
CA PRO A 263 3.83 -15.50 -7.04
C PRO A 263 4.26 -14.17 -7.64
N THR A 264 3.96 -13.93 -8.91
CA THR A 264 4.29 -12.68 -9.63
C THR A 264 3.09 -11.75 -9.74
N ARG A 265 3.33 -10.48 -10.14
CA ARG A 265 2.25 -9.50 -10.36
C ARG A 265 1.24 -9.96 -11.42
N ASP A 266 1.70 -10.59 -12.49
CA ASP A 266 0.81 -11.12 -13.53
C ASP A 266 -0.07 -12.27 -13.01
N MET A 267 0.41 -13.01 -12.00
CA MET A 267 -0.33 -14.10 -11.38
C MET A 267 -1.36 -13.62 -10.36
N VAL A 268 -1.02 -12.61 -9.54
CA VAL A 268 -1.81 -12.29 -8.34
C VAL A 268 -1.95 -10.80 -8.03
N GLY A 269 -1.41 -9.89 -8.85
CA GLY A 269 -1.43 -8.45 -8.60
C GLY A 269 -0.38 -7.96 -7.59
N ILE A 270 -0.28 -6.63 -7.43
CA ILE A 270 0.69 -5.98 -6.51
C ILE A 270 0.38 -6.34 -5.04
N ASP A 271 -0.90 -6.29 -4.68
CA ASP A 271 -1.45 -6.74 -3.41
C ASP A 271 -1.17 -8.22 -3.15
N GLY A 272 -1.39 -9.09 -4.14
CA GLY A 272 -1.12 -10.53 -4.00
C GLY A 272 0.35 -10.83 -3.74
N VAL A 273 1.27 -10.19 -4.47
CA VAL A 273 2.73 -10.34 -4.21
C VAL A 273 3.07 -9.88 -2.78
N SER A 274 2.47 -8.77 -2.35
CA SER A 274 2.69 -8.21 -1.01
C SER A 274 2.14 -9.12 0.09
N THR A 275 0.98 -9.72 -0.14
CA THR A 275 0.41 -10.73 0.76
C THR A 275 1.29 -11.97 0.85
N ALA A 276 1.76 -12.50 -0.28
CA ALA A 276 2.69 -13.63 -0.29
C ALA A 276 3.97 -13.29 0.50
N PHE A 277 4.51 -12.08 0.33
CA PHE A 277 5.61 -11.58 1.16
C PHE A 277 5.27 -11.57 2.64
N LEU A 278 4.12 -11.03 3.06
CA LEU A 278 3.74 -10.96 4.48
C LEU A 278 3.61 -12.35 5.11
N LEU A 279 3.00 -13.30 4.41
CA LEU A 279 2.88 -14.69 4.89
C LEU A 279 4.26 -15.37 5.04
N VAL A 280 5.20 -15.11 4.12
CA VAL A 280 6.60 -15.56 4.25
C VAL A 280 7.31 -14.84 5.40
N GLN A 281 7.10 -13.53 5.53
CA GLN A 281 7.71 -12.70 6.56
C GLN A 281 7.31 -13.15 7.97
N HIS A 282 6.11 -13.70 8.13
CA HIS A 282 5.56 -14.25 9.38
C HIS A 282 5.84 -15.75 9.59
N ALA A 283 6.49 -16.43 8.64
CA ALA A 283 6.82 -17.85 8.72
C ALA A 283 8.01 -18.16 9.64
N ASP A 284 8.06 -17.57 10.83
CA ASP A 284 9.20 -17.67 11.76
C ASP A 284 9.43 -19.09 12.28
N GLU A 285 8.40 -19.95 12.26
CA GLU A 285 8.51 -21.38 12.60
C GLU A 285 9.26 -22.19 11.52
N ASP A 286 9.55 -21.63 10.34
CA ASP A 286 10.35 -22.29 9.29
C ASP A 286 11.35 -21.35 8.57
N PRO A 287 12.53 -21.12 9.19
CA PRO A 287 13.59 -20.32 8.59
C PRO A 287 14.13 -20.88 7.26
N ALA A 288 14.05 -22.20 7.05
CA ALA A 288 14.50 -22.81 5.80
C ALA A 288 13.58 -22.44 4.63
N PHE A 289 12.26 -22.40 4.89
CA PHE A 289 11.29 -21.88 3.94
C PHE A 289 11.50 -20.38 3.66
N GLN A 290 11.72 -19.55 4.68
CA GLN A 290 12.01 -18.13 4.49
C GLN A 290 13.24 -17.90 3.61
N LYS A 291 14.32 -18.68 3.83
CA LYS A 291 15.52 -18.64 3.00
C LYS A 291 15.25 -19.02 1.54
N ARG A 292 14.51 -20.11 1.30
CA ARG A 292 14.10 -20.51 -0.06
C ARG A 292 13.25 -19.43 -0.73
N ALA A 293 12.34 -18.81 0.01
CA ALA A 293 11.50 -17.74 -0.51
C ALA A 293 12.31 -16.49 -0.86
N LEU A 294 13.33 -16.15 -0.07
CA LEU A 294 14.25 -15.05 -0.36
C LEU A 294 15.01 -15.25 -1.69
N GLU A 295 15.50 -16.47 -1.94
CA GLU A 295 16.17 -16.81 -3.21
C GLU A 295 15.23 -16.62 -4.41
N LEU A 296 13.96 -17.03 -4.28
CA LEU A 296 12.94 -16.85 -5.31
C LEU A 296 12.50 -15.39 -5.47
N ALA A 297 12.61 -14.56 -4.44
CA ALA A 297 12.23 -13.15 -4.46
C ALA A 297 13.25 -12.24 -5.18
N ALA A 298 14.52 -12.66 -5.28
CA ALA A 298 15.58 -11.87 -5.91
C ALA A 298 15.31 -11.45 -7.38
N PRO A 299 14.85 -12.34 -8.28
CA PRO A 299 14.46 -11.93 -9.63
C PRO A 299 13.25 -10.99 -9.64
N LEU A 300 12.27 -11.20 -8.77
CA LEU A 300 11.09 -10.32 -8.66
C LEU A 300 11.47 -8.92 -8.19
N MET A 301 12.40 -8.79 -7.24
CA MET A 301 12.92 -7.50 -6.81
C MET A 301 13.66 -6.80 -7.95
N THR A 302 14.50 -7.53 -8.68
CA THR A 302 15.29 -6.98 -9.80
C THR A 302 14.40 -6.47 -10.93
N SER A 303 13.31 -7.19 -11.24
CA SER A 303 12.33 -6.80 -12.27
C SER A 303 11.26 -5.83 -11.78
N ARG A 304 11.36 -5.32 -10.53
CA ARG A 304 10.34 -4.48 -9.87
C ARG A 304 8.97 -5.17 -9.74
N GLY A 305 8.92 -6.49 -9.79
CA GLY A 305 7.75 -7.32 -9.47
C GLY A 305 7.46 -7.39 -7.96
N MET A 306 8.49 -7.24 -7.13
CA MET A 306 8.41 -7.06 -5.68
C MET A 306 9.16 -5.78 -5.29
N SER A 307 8.70 -5.07 -4.27
CA SER A 307 9.45 -3.90 -3.80
C SER A 307 10.77 -4.31 -3.15
N ARG A 308 11.80 -3.48 -3.34
CA ARG A 308 13.11 -3.63 -2.69
C ARG A 308 12.99 -3.59 -1.16
N ARG A 309 12.04 -2.81 -0.62
CA ARG A 309 11.73 -2.79 0.82
C ARG A 309 11.32 -4.16 1.34
N GLN A 310 10.37 -4.82 0.67
CA GLN A 310 9.92 -6.17 1.06
C GLN A 310 11.08 -7.16 1.00
N TYR A 311 11.87 -7.13 -0.08
CA TYR A 311 13.05 -7.98 -0.19
C TYR A 311 14.06 -7.74 0.94
N ALA A 312 14.37 -6.48 1.26
CA ALA A 312 15.29 -6.12 2.33
C ALA A 312 14.80 -6.60 3.70
N MET A 313 13.50 -6.49 3.97
CA MET A 313 12.88 -6.98 5.21
C MET A 313 13.03 -8.49 5.38
N LEU A 314 12.74 -9.25 4.31
CA LEU A 314 12.90 -10.70 4.32
C LEU A 314 14.38 -11.10 4.43
N ALA A 315 15.28 -10.41 3.73
CA ALA A 315 16.71 -10.65 3.80
C ALA A 315 17.25 -10.50 5.23
N ASP A 316 16.92 -9.40 5.89
CA ASP A 316 17.33 -9.15 7.27
C ASP A 316 16.69 -10.15 8.26
N ARG A 317 15.44 -10.56 8.03
CA ARG A 317 14.78 -11.62 8.83
C ARG A 317 15.53 -12.95 8.73
N VAL A 318 15.88 -13.36 7.51
CA VAL A 318 16.63 -14.59 7.24
C VAL A 318 18.03 -14.54 7.86
N SER A 319 18.74 -13.42 7.75
CA SER A 319 20.06 -13.25 8.37
C SER A 319 19.99 -13.41 9.89
N LEU A 320 19.03 -12.73 10.55
CA LEU A 320 18.89 -12.84 12.01
C LEU A 320 18.49 -14.24 12.46
N ALA A 321 17.62 -14.93 11.71
CA ALA A 321 17.27 -16.33 12.00
C ALA A 321 18.48 -17.28 11.86
N ALA A 322 19.45 -16.94 11.01
CA ALA A 322 20.72 -17.65 10.88
C ALA A 322 21.77 -17.25 11.94
N GLY A 323 21.45 -16.32 12.85
CA GLY A 323 22.40 -15.78 13.82
C GLY A 323 23.40 -14.77 13.23
N GLU A 324 23.16 -14.29 12.02
CA GLU A 324 23.99 -13.31 11.33
C GLU A 324 23.44 -11.89 11.54
N PRO A 325 24.30 -10.86 11.57
CA PRO A 325 23.84 -9.50 11.63
C PRO A 325 23.07 -9.11 10.35
N GLN A 326 22.03 -8.31 10.50
CA GLN A 326 21.23 -7.80 9.39
C GLN A 326 22.04 -6.84 8.50
N ARG A 327 21.69 -6.77 7.21
CA ARG A 327 22.41 -5.98 6.20
C ARG A 327 21.77 -4.61 5.97
N TYR A 328 20.45 -4.52 6.04
CA TYR A 328 19.67 -3.32 5.70
C TYR A 328 19.04 -2.64 6.92
N GLY A 329 19.15 -3.22 8.11
CA GLY A 329 18.69 -2.59 9.35
C GLY A 329 17.17 -2.47 9.43
N THR A 330 16.40 -3.40 8.87
CA THR A 330 14.93 -3.31 8.87
C THR A 330 14.27 -3.92 10.10
N GLN A 331 14.98 -4.77 10.85
CA GLN A 331 14.45 -5.46 12.01
C GLN A 331 14.87 -4.74 13.29
N MET A 332 13.91 -4.57 14.19
CA MET A 332 14.05 -3.83 15.43
C MET A 332 13.60 -4.69 16.60
N THR A 333 14.14 -4.40 17.77
CA THR A 333 13.69 -5.00 19.02
C THR A 333 13.41 -3.91 20.04
N LEU A 334 12.54 -4.24 20.99
CA LEU A 334 12.28 -3.37 22.13
C LEU A 334 13.34 -3.63 23.21
N GLN A 335 14.16 -2.63 23.49
CA GLN A 335 15.12 -2.63 24.58
C GLN A 335 14.88 -1.43 25.49
N ASN A 336 14.68 -1.68 26.80
CA ASN A 336 14.48 -0.63 27.81
C ASN A 336 13.39 0.41 27.42
N GLY A 337 12.29 -0.05 26.84
CA GLY A 337 11.21 0.86 26.45
C GLY A 337 11.50 1.69 25.19
N LYS A 338 12.53 1.38 24.42
CA LYS A 338 12.78 1.98 23.10
C LYS A 338 13.03 0.94 22.04
N TYR A 339 12.53 1.17 20.83
CA TYR A 339 12.93 0.40 19.68
C TYR A 339 14.35 0.77 19.28
N VAL A 340 15.17 -0.27 19.13
CA VAL A 340 16.56 -0.22 18.65
C VAL A 340 16.73 -1.23 17.53
N LEU A 341 17.74 -1.03 16.69
CA LEU A 341 18.11 -2.04 15.70
C LEU A 341 18.54 -3.34 16.37
N GLN A 342 18.14 -4.47 15.79
CA GLN A 342 18.79 -5.76 16.06
C GLN A 342 20.23 -5.76 15.49
N PRO A 343 21.10 -6.73 15.84
CA PRO A 343 22.50 -6.75 15.40
C PRO A 343 22.63 -6.49 13.90
N THR A 344 23.33 -5.43 13.51
CA THR A 344 23.41 -4.92 12.13
C THR A 344 24.87 -4.74 11.74
N SER A 345 25.25 -5.25 10.57
CA SER A 345 26.61 -5.10 10.06
C SER A 345 26.83 -3.66 9.60
N ASP A 346 28.03 -3.10 9.87
CA ASP A 346 28.49 -1.83 9.33
C ASP A 346 27.45 -0.69 9.42
N ILE A 347 27.23 -0.17 10.63
CA ILE A 347 26.28 0.93 10.87
C ILE A 347 26.63 2.18 10.05
N GLU A 348 27.92 2.48 9.88
CA GLU A 348 28.38 3.66 9.13
C GLU A 348 27.97 3.61 7.65
N GLY A 349 28.03 2.43 7.02
CA GLY A 349 27.58 2.23 5.64
C GLY A 349 26.10 1.89 5.48
N LEU A 350 25.32 1.82 6.56
CA LEU A 350 23.94 1.30 6.55
C LEU A 350 23.01 2.11 5.64
N ASP A 351 22.99 3.43 5.78
CA ASP A 351 22.08 4.28 5.01
C ASP A 351 22.36 4.25 3.51
N ARG A 352 23.61 3.99 3.11
CA ARG A 352 23.96 3.79 1.69
C ARG A 352 23.31 2.52 1.13
N ARG A 353 23.34 1.42 1.89
CA ARG A 353 22.67 0.16 1.50
C ARG A 353 21.15 0.30 1.53
N ARG A 354 20.61 1.05 2.48
CA ARG A 354 19.17 1.34 2.60
C ARG A 354 18.67 2.12 1.38
N LEU A 355 19.39 3.17 0.98
CA LEU A 355 19.05 3.95 -0.22
C LEU A 355 18.95 3.08 -1.47
N GLN A 356 19.91 2.16 -1.68
CA GLN A 356 19.89 1.20 -2.80
C GLN A 356 18.66 0.27 -2.77
N MET A 357 18.07 0.04 -1.60
CA MET A 357 16.88 -0.78 -1.40
C MET A 357 15.59 0.03 -1.29
N ALA A 358 15.58 1.29 -1.74
CA ALA A 358 14.44 2.19 -1.62
C ALA A 358 13.94 2.36 -0.16
N LEU A 359 14.86 2.29 0.79
CA LEU A 359 14.63 2.56 2.21
C LEU A 359 15.17 3.95 2.55
N GLY A 360 14.43 4.68 3.39
CA GLY A 360 14.93 5.91 4.00
C GLY A 360 15.96 5.64 5.10
N PRO A 361 16.57 6.69 5.68
CA PRO A 361 17.56 6.57 6.75
C PRO A 361 17.07 5.72 7.93
N TYR A 362 17.95 4.91 8.54
CA TYR A 362 17.55 4.03 9.65
C TYR A 362 17.12 4.82 10.88
N GLN A 363 17.73 5.99 11.13
CA GLN A 363 17.38 6.81 12.29
C GLN A 363 15.94 7.32 12.18
N ALA A 364 15.52 7.79 11.01
CA ALA A 364 14.14 8.22 10.78
C ALA A 364 13.12 7.08 11.04
N MET A 365 13.47 5.85 10.67
CA MET A 365 12.65 4.67 10.98
C MET A 365 12.54 4.41 12.49
N LEU A 366 13.65 4.51 13.23
CA LEU A 366 13.64 4.37 14.69
C LEU A 366 12.86 5.50 15.36
N ASP A 367 12.99 6.73 14.87
CA ASP A 367 12.30 7.89 15.42
C ASP A 367 10.78 7.75 15.24
N SER A 368 10.31 7.37 14.04
CA SER A 368 8.89 7.06 13.80
C SER A 368 8.37 5.96 14.73
N ALA A 369 9.08 4.84 14.83
CA ALA A 369 8.65 3.72 15.67
C ALA A 369 8.62 4.05 17.17
N ASN A 370 9.46 4.99 17.62
CA ASN A 370 9.48 5.43 19.01
C ASN A 370 8.49 6.57 19.30
N ALA A 371 8.10 7.35 18.29
CA ALA A 371 7.10 8.41 18.42
C ALA A 371 5.66 7.87 18.52
N GLU A 372 5.39 6.71 17.93
CA GLU A 372 4.06 6.07 17.92
C GLU A 372 3.76 5.25 19.20
N ARG A 373 4.54 5.45 20.27
CA ARG A 373 4.26 4.83 21.57
C ARG A 373 3.17 5.60 22.32
N PRO A 374 2.21 4.91 22.96
CA PRO A 374 1.29 5.53 23.91
C PRO A 374 2.03 6.09 25.13
#